data_AF-A0AAU9PJM4-F1
#
_entry.id   AF-A0AAU9PJM4-F1
#
_cell.length_a   1.000
_cell.length_b   1.000
_cell.length_c   1.000
_cell.angle_alpha   90.00
_cell.angle_beta   90.00
_cell.angle_gamma   90.00
#
_symmetry.space_group_name_H-M   'P 1'
#
loop_
_entity.id
_entity.type
_entity.pdbx_description
1 polymer ?
#
loop_
_entity_poly.entity_id
_entity_poly.type
_entity_poly.pdbx_seq_one_letter_code
_entity_poly.pdbx_strand_id
1 'polypeptide(L)'
;MDHRLFLLLSFSLLAVASLVAGDDAFIRQVVDDGVQSLNTEEHLHHFGVFKRKFGKSYASQEEHDYRFTVFKTNLRRAKRHQKLDPSAVHGVTQFSDMTPSEFRKHLGLRSRLRFPADASEAPILPTNDLPDDFDWRDHGAVTNVKNQGSCGSCWSFSTTGALEGANFLATGKLESLSEQQLVDCDHECDPEEKGFM
;
A
#
# COMPACT_ATOMS: atom_id res chain seq x y z
N MET A 1 26.41 68.77 -24.01
CA MET A 1 25.75 67.80 -24.91
C MET A 1 26.31 66.45 -24.53
N ASP A 2 25.49 65.74 -23.76
CA ASP A 2 25.92 64.83 -22.72
C ASP A 2 26.34 63.46 -23.24
N HIS A 3 27.43 62.95 -22.67
CA HIS A 3 27.80 61.54 -22.71
C HIS A 3 26.72 60.70 -22.03
N ARG A 4 25.96 59.93 -22.82
CA ARG A 4 25.08 58.88 -22.30
C ARG A 4 25.56 57.50 -22.75
N LEU A 5 26.09 56.79 -21.76
CA LEU A 5 26.22 55.34 -21.60
C LEU A 5 25.42 54.50 -22.62
N PHE A 6 26.13 53.68 -23.39
CA PHE A 6 25.57 52.45 -23.98
C PHE A 6 25.84 51.29 -23.02
N LEU A 7 24.83 50.91 -22.23
CA LEU A 7 24.81 49.67 -21.47
C LEU A 7 24.33 48.54 -22.38
N LEU A 8 25.22 47.59 -22.66
CA LEU A 8 24.89 46.32 -23.33
C LEU A 8 24.15 45.42 -22.34
N LEU A 9 22.82 45.36 -22.44
CA LEU A 9 21.99 44.40 -21.72
C LEU A 9 22.12 43.02 -22.39
N SER A 10 22.97 42.17 -21.82
CA SER A 10 23.04 40.75 -22.13
C SER A 10 21.86 40.03 -21.50
N PHE A 11 20.93 39.54 -22.32
CA PHE A 11 19.88 38.61 -21.90
C PHE A 11 20.47 37.21 -21.82
N SER A 12 21.05 36.86 -20.66
CA SER A 12 21.39 35.47 -20.32
C SER A 12 20.14 34.74 -19.85
N LEU A 13 19.67 33.75 -20.63
CA LEU A 13 18.63 32.80 -20.20
C LEU A 13 19.10 32.05 -18.95
N LEU A 14 18.49 32.33 -17.80
CA LEU A 14 18.58 31.47 -16.63
C LEU A 14 17.61 30.30 -16.83
N ALA A 15 18.14 29.15 -17.21
CA ALA A 15 17.43 27.88 -17.12
C ALA A 15 17.24 27.54 -15.64
N VAL A 16 16.03 27.76 -15.12
CA VAL A 16 15.65 27.29 -13.79
C VAL A 16 15.39 25.80 -13.88
N ALA A 17 16.43 25.00 -13.61
CA ALA A 17 16.25 23.58 -13.35
C ALA A 17 15.60 23.43 -11.97
N SER A 18 14.28 23.31 -11.94
CA SER A 18 13.56 22.91 -10.74
C SER A 18 13.94 21.47 -10.41
N LEU A 19 14.82 21.32 -9.42
CA LEU A 19 15.12 20.04 -8.75
C LEU A 19 13.85 19.59 -8.02
N VAL A 20 13.04 18.77 -8.68
CA VAL A 20 11.95 18.05 -8.01
C VAL A 20 12.59 16.94 -7.18
N ALA A 21 12.41 17.08 -5.88
CA ALA A 21 12.82 16.16 -4.84
C ALA A 21 12.18 14.78 -5.00
N GLY A 22 12.97 13.74 -4.72
CA GLY A 22 12.50 12.46 -4.18
C GLY A 22 11.73 11.56 -5.15
N ASP A 23 12.48 10.79 -5.94
CA ASP A 23 11.99 9.65 -6.71
C ASP A 23 11.47 8.55 -5.74
N ASP A 24 10.15 8.50 -5.53
CA ASP A 24 9.47 7.41 -4.83
C ASP A 24 9.11 6.30 -5.84
N ALA A 25 10.06 5.37 -6.04
CA ALA A 25 10.00 4.33 -7.05
C ALA A 25 8.92 3.23 -6.81
N PHE A 26 8.06 3.36 -5.81
CA PHE A 26 7.07 2.31 -5.49
C PHE A 26 5.70 2.47 -6.16
N ILE A 27 5.40 3.62 -6.79
CA ILE A 27 4.17 3.78 -7.58
C ILE A 27 4.50 4.57 -8.86
N ARG A 28 4.91 3.85 -9.90
CA ARG A 28 5.15 4.45 -11.22
C ARG A 28 3.83 4.98 -11.79
N GLN A 29 3.62 6.29 -11.66
CA GLN A 29 2.56 7.01 -12.34
C GLN A 29 2.95 7.12 -13.82
N VAL A 30 2.14 6.53 -14.69
CA VAL A 30 2.34 6.65 -16.15
C VAL A 30 0.98 6.81 -16.80
N VAL A 31 0.62 8.08 -17.05
CA VAL A 31 -0.13 8.58 -18.21
C VAL A 31 0.88 8.72 -19.36
N ASP A 32 0.63 8.52 -20.65
CA ASP A 32 -0.55 8.31 -21.50
C ASP A 32 -0.14 7.37 -22.67
N ASP A 33 -1.07 7.14 -23.61
CA ASP A 33 -0.95 6.60 -24.98
C ASP A 33 -1.60 5.24 -25.23
N GLY A 34 -2.87 5.30 -25.63
CA GLY A 34 -3.57 4.21 -26.31
C GLY A 34 -5.06 4.18 -25.99
N VAL A 35 -5.84 5.07 -26.59
CA VAL A 35 -7.32 5.00 -26.58
C VAL A 35 -7.76 3.72 -27.29
N GLN A 36 -7.95 2.64 -26.52
CA GLN A 36 -9.02 1.70 -26.82
C GLN A 36 -10.24 2.18 -26.05
N SER A 37 -11.18 2.74 -26.79
CA SER A 37 -12.55 3.03 -26.37
C SER A 37 -13.21 1.73 -25.86
N LEU A 38 -12.98 1.41 -24.59
CA LEU A 38 -13.84 0.51 -23.85
C LEU A 38 -15.19 1.22 -23.70
N ASN A 39 -16.27 0.60 -24.19
CA ASN A 39 -17.61 1.17 -24.21
C ASN A 39 -17.99 1.69 -22.82
N THR A 40 -18.42 2.94 -22.73
CA THR A 40 -18.84 3.55 -21.46
C THR A 40 -19.88 2.69 -20.73
N GLU A 41 -20.75 2.02 -21.47
CA GLU A 41 -21.74 1.08 -20.94
C GLU A 41 -21.13 -0.14 -20.23
N GLU A 42 -20.04 -0.71 -20.77
CA GLU A 42 -19.34 -1.84 -20.14
C GLU A 42 -18.71 -1.42 -18.81
N HIS A 43 -18.07 -0.25 -18.77
CA HIS A 43 -17.53 0.29 -17.52
C HIS A 43 -18.62 0.57 -16.49
N LEU A 44 -19.76 1.12 -16.91
CA LEU A 44 -20.90 1.35 -16.02
C LEU A 44 -21.44 0.03 -15.45
N HIS A 45 -21.53 -1.00 -16.28
CA HIS A 45 -21.89 -2.35 -15.83
C HIS A 45 -20.90 -2.89 -14.80
N HIS A 46 -19.60 -2.82 -15.10
CA HIS A 46 -18.53 -3.30 -14.21
C HIS A 46 -18.52 -2.54 -12.88
N PHE A 47 -18.74 -1.22 -12.92
CA PHE A 47 -18.82 -0.41 -11.72
C PHE A 47 -20.07 -0.75 -10.90
N GLY A 48 -21.22 -0.99 -11.55
CA GLY A 48 -22.42 -1.48 -10.89
C GLY A 48 -22.23 -2.82 -10.18
N VAL A 49 -21.56 -3.77 -10.84
CA VAL A 49 -21.18 -5.07 -10.24
C VAL A 49 -20.22 -4.87 -9.06
N PHE A 50 -19.21 -4.02 -9.22
CA PHE A 50 -18.26 -3.67 -8.16
C PHE A 50 -18.97 -3.12 -6.93
N LYS A 51 -19.86 -2.13 -7.10
CA LYS A 51 -20.60 -1.53 -5.99
C LYS A 51 -21.43 -2.56 -5.24
N ARG A 52 -22.13 -3.45 -5.96
CA ARG A 52 -22.91 -4.53 -5.32
C ARG A 52 -22.03 -5.53 -4.60
N LYS A 53 -20.93 -5.98 -5.22
CA LYS A 53 -20.03 -6.99 -4.67
C LYS A 53 -19.36 -6.53 -3.37
N PHE A 54 -18.97 -5.25 -3.29
CA PHE A 54 -18.25 -4.70 -2.15
C PHE A 54 -19.08 -3.74 -1.29
N GLY A 55 -20.40 -3.71 -1.49
CA GLY A 55 -21.32 -2.87 -0.69
C GLY A 55 -20.99 -1.37 -0.73
N LYS A 56 -20.55 -0.85 -1.88
CA LYS A 56 -20.13 0.56 -2.00
C LYS A 56 -21.32 1.50 -2.16
N SER A 57 -21.34 2.54 -1.35
CA SER A 57 -22.23 3.69 -1.44
C SER A 57 -21.42 4.98 -1.35
N TYR A 58 -21.87 6.03 -2.03
CA TYR A 58 -21.21 7.34 -2.06
C TYR A 58 -22.18 8.42 -1.58
N ALA A 59 -21.65 9.48 -0.97
CA ALA A 59 -22.46 10.49 -0.30
C ALA A 59 -23.18 11.42 -1.29
N SER A 60 -22.60 11.63 -2.48
CA SER A 60 -23.17 12.49 -3.51
C SER A 60 -22.95 11.94 -4.92
N GLN A 61 -23.67 12.52 -5.89
CA GLN A 61 -23.49 12.17 -7.30
C GLN A 61 -22.10 12.60 -7.79
N GLU A 62 -21.59 13.74 -7.31
CA GLU A 62 -20.24 14.19 -7.63
C GLU A 62 -19.19 13.19 -7.13
N GLU A 63 -19.34 12.66 -5.92
CA GLU A 63 -18.45 11.62 -5.40
C GLU A 63 -18.57 10.33 -6.22
N HIS A 64 -19.79 9.91 -6.56
CA HIS A 64 -20.02 8.74 -7.41
C HIS A 64 -19.26 8.84 -8.75
N ASP A 65 -19.36 9.99 -9.43
CA ASP A 65 -18.76 10.19 -10.75
C ASP A 65 -17.23 10.31 -10.67
N TYR A 66 -16.73 10.91 -9.58
CA TYR A 66 -15.31 10.91 -9.25
C TYR A 66 -14.79 9.48 -9.04
N ARG A 67 -15.45 8.69 -8.19
CA ARG A 67 -15.09 7.29 -7.88
C ARG A 67 -15.16 6.40 -9.12
N PHE A 68 -16.13 6.63 -10.00
CA PHE A 68 -16.21 5.95 -11.29
C PHE A 68 -14.99 6.28 -12.19
N THR A 69 -14.50 7.51 -12.16
CA THR A 69 -13.30 7.92 -12.89
C THR A 69 -12.04 7.24 -12.35
N VAL A 70 -11.91 7.17 -11.03
CA VAL A 70 -10.82 6.42 -10.36
C VAL A 70 -10.89 4.93 -10.71
N PHE A 71 -12.08 4.34 -10.66
CA PHE A 71 -12.32 2.94 -11.00
C PHE A 71 -11.88 2.59 -12.43
N LYS A 72 -12.25 3.40 -13.42
CA LYS A 72 -11.79 3.23 -14.82
C LYS A 72 -10.27 3.28 -14.92
N THR A 73 -9.64 4.21 -14.20
CA THR A 73 -8.18 4.36 -14.18
C THR A 73 -7.50 3.13 -13.59
N ASN A 74 -8.03 2.59 -12.49
CA ASN A 74 -7.52 1.39 -11.84
C ASN A 74 -7.75 0.11 -12.67
N LEU A 75 -8.87 -0.01 -13.41
CA LEU A 75 -9.08 -1.10 -14.36
C LEU A 75 -8.03 -1.11 -15.47
N ARG A 76 -7.69 0.06 -16.02
CA ARG A 76 -6.61 0.19 -17.01
C ARG A 76 -5.27 -0.23 -16.42
N ARG A 77 -4.99 0.16 -15.17
CA ARG A 77 -3.78 -0.26 -14.44
C ARG A 77 -3.72 -1.77 -14.26
N ALA A 78 -4.82 -2.41 -13.85
CA ALA A 78 -4.91 -3.86 -13.71
C ALA A 78 -4.67 -4.59 -15.04
N LYS A 79 -5.33 -4.15 -16.13
CA LYS A 79 -5.12 -4.70 -17.48
C LYS A 79 -3.67 -4.57 -17.96
N ARG A 80 -2.99 -3.47 -17.61
CA ARG A 80 -1.57 -3.28 -17.92
C ARG A 80 -0.69 -4.23 -17.11
N HIS A 81 -0.92 -4.36 -15.80
CA HIS A 81 -0.16 -5.28 -14.96
C HIS A 81 -0.33 -6.73 -15.39
N GLN A 82 -1.53 -7.15 -15.81
CA GLN A 82 -1.78 -8.49 -16.33
C GLN A 82 -0.91 -8.86 -17.55
N LYS A 83 -0.53 -7.87 -18.37
CA LYS A 83 0.37 -8.08 -19.51
C LYS A 83 1.83 -8.17 -19.10
N LEU A 84 2.21 -7.53 -17.99
CA LEU A 84 3.58 -7.48 -17.48
C LEU A 84 3.91 -8.70 -16.62
N ASP A 85 2.92 -9.21 -15.90
CA ASP A 85 3.04 -10.40 -15.07
C ASP A 85 1.92 -11.40 -15.45
N PRO A 86 2.19 -12.32 -16.38
CA PRO A 86 1.25 -13.37 -16.74
C PRO A 86 1.04 -14.42 -15.64
N SER A 87 1.91 -14.46 -14.62
CA SER A 87 1.81 -15.43 -13.51
C SER A 87 0.78 -15.01 -12.46
N ALA A 88 0.49 -13.71 -12.37
CA ALA A 88 -0.52 -13.15 -11.50
C ALA A 88 -1.84 -12.89 -12.23
N VAL A 89 -2.95 -12.91 -11.48
CA VAL A 89 -4.26 -12.46 -11.97
C VAL A 89 -4.57 -11.09 -11.39
N HIS A 90 -4.62 -10.06 -12.24
CA HIS A 90 -4.97 -8.70 -11.84
C HIS A 90 -6.45 -8.42 -12.11
N GLY A 91 -7.22 -8.15 -11.06
CA GLY A 91 -8.66 -7.94 -11.16
C GLY A 91 -9.19 -6.83 -10.25
N VAL A 92 -10.52 -6.70 -10.24
CA VAL A 92 -11.23 -5.75 -9.39
C VAL A 92 -11.23 -6.23 -7.94
N THR A 93 -10.75 -5.37 -7.04
CA THR A 93 -10.72 -5.55 -5.58
C THR A 93 -11.53 -4.46 -4.88
N GLN A 94 -11.75 -4.59 -3.56
CA GLN A 94 -12.45 -3.59 -2.75
C GLN A 94 -11.83 -2.18 -2.79
N PHE A 95 -10.58 -2.05 -3.23
CA PHE A 95 -9.82 -0.81 -3.32
C PHE A 95 -9.82 -0.19 -4.73
N SER A 96 -10.58 -0.78 -5.66
CA SER A 96 -10.54 -0.36 -7.07
C SER A 96 -11.09 1.05 -7.31
N ASP A 97 -11.79 1.66 -6.35
CA ASP A 97 -12.28 3.05 -6.38
C ASP A 97 -11.40 4.03 -5.58
N MET A 98 -10.24 3.60 -5.11
CA MET A 98 -9.29 4.43 -4.37
C MET A 98 -8.13 4.90 -5.24
N THR A 99 -7.73 6.15 -5.04
CA THR A 99 -6.48 6.69 -5.59
C THR A 99 -5.27 6.11 -4.85
N PRO A 100 -4.06 6.18 -5.42
CA PRO A 100 -2.85 5.74 -4.72
C PRO A 100 -2.62 6.43 -3.38
N SER A 101 -2.93 7.73 -3.27
CA SER A 101 -2.78 8.49 -2.02
C SER A 101 -3.79 8.10 -0.96
N GLU A 102 -5.03 7.78 -1.35
CA GLU A 102 -6.03 7.22 -0.44
C GLU A 102 -5.63 5.82 0.03
N PHE A 103 -5.19 4.97 -0.91
CA PHE A 103 -4.78 3.59 -0.59
C PHE A 103 -3.59 3.55 0.37
N ARG A 104 -2.64 4.50 0.26
CA ARG A 104 -1.51 4.61 1.20
C ARG A 104 -1.93 4.74 2.67
N LYS A 105 -3.11 5.29 2.96
CA LYS A 105 -3.62 5.40 4.35
C LYS A 105 -3.92 4.04 4.98
N HIS A 106 -4.06 3.00 4.18
CA HIS A 106 -4.20 1.62 4.64
C HIS A 106 -2.84 0.95 4.92
N LEU A 107 -1.72 1.59 4.59
CA LEU A 107 -0.38 1.07 4.82
C LEU A 107 0.20 1.71 6.09
N GLY A 108 0.59 0.87 7.05
CA GLY A 108 0.98 1.32 8.39
C GLY A 108 2.46 1.28 8.71
N LEU A 109 3.26 0.57 7.90
CA LEU A 109 4.67 0.35 8.20
C LEU A 109 5.46 1.64 7.98
N ARG A 110 6.03 2.18 9.06
CA ARG A 110 6.97 3.31 9.00
C ARG A 110 8.33 2.82 8.53
N SER A 111 8.98 3.59 7.66
CA SER A 111 10.23 3.22 6.98
C SER A 111 11.48 3.20 7.88
N ARG A 112 11.37 3.59 9.15
CA ARG A 112 12.47 3.57 10.11
C ARG A 112 12.23 2.46 11.13
N LEU A 113 12.55 1.23 10.75
CA LEU A 113 12.74 0.16 11.72
C LEU A 113 14.12 0.34 12.34
N ARG A 114 14.17 0.81 13.59
CA ARG A 114 15.38 0.75 14.40
C ARG A 114 15.34 -0.58 15.14
N PHE A 115 16.30 -1.44 14.85
CA PHE A 115 16.51 -2.61 15.69
C PHE A 115 17.10 -2.15 17.03
N PRO A 116 16.60 -2.69 18.15
CA PRO A 116 17.25 -2.51 19.44
C PRO A 116 18.73 -2.90 19.36
N ALA A 117 19.60 -2.15 20.03
CA ALA A 117 21.04 -2.41 20.02
C ALA A 117 21.42 -3.77 20.63
N ASP A 118 20.51 -4.37 21.40
CA ASP A 118 20.60 -5.67 22.05
C ASP A 118 19.85 -6.79 21.30
N ALA A 119 19.34 -6.52 20.09
CA ALA A 119 18.75 -7.54 19.25
C ALA A 119 19.78 -8.66 18.97
N SER A 120 19.49 -9.85 19.48
CA SER A 120 20.34 -11.03 19.27
C SER A 120 20.11 -11.59 17.88
N GLU A 121 21.18 -11.88 17.14
CA GLU A 121 21.07 -12.63 15.89
C GLU A 121 20.54 -14.03 16.19
N ALA A 122 19.51 -14.44 15.44
CA ALA A 122 18.99 -15.80 15.52
C ALA A 122 20.05 -16.80 15.02
N PRO A 123 20.22 -17.96 15.66
CA PRO A 123 21.14 -18.97 15.18
C PRO A 123 20.72 -19.50 13.81
N ILE A 124 21.71 -19.76 12.95
CA ILE A 124 21.47 -20.41 11.65
C ILE A 124 21.13 -21.88 11.90
N LEU A 125 19.92 -22.29 11.52
CA LEU A 125 19.46 -23.67 11.60
C LEU A 125 19.80 -24.44 10.32
N PRO A 126 20.04 -25.76 10.39
CA PRO A 126 20.28 -26.58 9.20
C PRO A 126 19.05 -26.62 8.29
N THR A 127 19.26 -26.57 6.98
CA THR A 127 18.18 -26.51 5.97
C THR A 127 18.19 -27.71 5.00
N ASN A 128 18.93 -28.77 5.31
CA ASN A 128 19.16 -29.89 4.39
C ASN A 128 17.93 -30.79 4.17
N ASP A 129 17.01 -30.81 5.14
CA ASP A 129 15.86 -31.73 5.19
C ASP A 129 14.51 -30.98 5.21
N LEU A 130 14.46 -29.80 4.58
CA LEU A 130 13.23 -29.03 4.48
C LEU A 130 12.34 -29.56 3.34
N PRO A 131 11.01 -29.53 3.50
CA PRO A 131 10.09 -29.87 2.42
C PRO A 131 10.15 -28.84 1.29
N ASP A 132 9.86 -29.29 0.07
CA ASP A 132 9.80 -28.42 -1.12
C ASP A 132 8.65 -27.39 -1.05
N ASP A 133 7.58 -27.72 -0.34
CA ASP A 133 6.40 -26.87 -0.11
C ASP A 133 5.91 -27.04 1.33
N PHE A 134 5.54 -25.93 1.96
CA PHE A 134 5.09 -25.94 3.35
C PHE A 134 4.10 -24.80 3.62
N ASP A 135 2.96 -25.15 4.22
CA ASP A 135 1.91 -24.20 4.54
C ASP A 135 1.33 -24.44 5.94
N TRP A 136 1.57 -23.51 6.86
CA TRP A 136 1.03 -23.56 8.23
C TRP A 136 -0.50 -23.65 8.29
N ARG A 137 -1.22 -23.25 7.24
CA ARG A 137 -2.69 -23.38 7.16
C ARG A 137 -3.12 -24.84 7.14
N ASP A 138 -2.38 -25.70 6.44
CA ASP A 138 -2.65 -27.14 6.35
C ASP A 138 -2.43 -27.85 7.69
N HIS A 139 -1.69 -27.21 8.60
CA HIS A 139 -1.42 -27.69 9.94
C HIS A 139 -2.32 -27.06 11.01
N GLY A 140 -3.28 -26.19 10.64
CA GLY A 140 -4.20 -25.55 11.56
C GLY A 140 -3.56 -24.47 12.45
N ALA A 141 -2.38 -23.97 12.10
CA ALA A 141 -1.64 -22.97 12.88
C ALA A 141 -1.92 -21.52 12.46
N VAL A 142 -2.96 -21.28 11.64
CA VAL A 142 -3.26 -19.96 11.06
C VAL A 142 -4.75 -19.67 11.20
N THR A 143 -5.09 -18.51 11.78
CA THR A 143 -6.48 -18.06 11.91
C THR A 143 -7.04 -17.53 10.59
N ASN A 144 -8.36 -17.28 10.55
CA ASN A 144 -9.00 -16.66 9.39
C ASN A 144 -8.42 -15.27 9.09
N VAL A 145 -8.33 -14.92 7.80
CA VAL A 145 -7.90 -13.59 7.34
C VAL A 145 -8.74 -12.48 7.98
N LYS A 146 -8.06 -11.44 8.46
CA LYS A 146 -8.65 -10.28 9.13
C LYS A 146 -8.65 -9.04 8.24
N ASN A 147 -9.29 -7.96 8.70
CA ASN A 147 -9.35 -6.68 7.99
C ASN A 147 -8.97 -5.52 8.92
N GLN A 148 -7.81 -4.90 8.68
CA GLN A 148 -7.32 -3.73 9.43
C GLN A 148 -8.12 -2.44 9.18
N GLY A 149 -9.02 -2.45 8.21
CA GLY A 149 -9.81 -1.28 7.83
C GLY A 149 -8.93 -0.16 7.29
N SER A 150 -9.25 1.08 7.69
CA SER A 150 -8.50 2.30 7.32
C SER A 150 -7.41 2.67 8.35
N CYS A 151 -7.10 1.77 9.28
CA CYS A 151 -6.04 1.99 10.25
C CYS A 151 -4.71 1.46 9.70
N GLY A 152 -3.62 2.21 9.88
CA GLY A 152 -2.26 1.76 9.61
C GLY A 152 -1.73 0.76 10.66
N SER A 153 -2.55 -0.21 11.07
CA SER A 153 -2.25 -1.17 12.13
C SER A 153 -1.69 -2.50 11.63
N CYS A 154 -1.28 -2.59 10.36
CA CYS A 154 -0.75 -3.84 9.76
C CYS A 154 0.39 -4.48 10.58
N TRP A 155 1.18 -3.68 11.30
CA TRP A 155 2.21 -4.18 12.22
C TRP A 155 1.60 -5.03 13.35
N SER A 156 0.49 -4.61 13.93
CA SER A 156 -0.21 -5.33 15.00
C SER A 156 -0.81 -6.64 14.49
N PHE A 157 -1.41 -6.63 13.29
CA PHE A 157 -1.90 -7.85 12.64
C PHE A 157 -0.77 -8.84 12.34
N SER A 158 0.38 -8.35 11.86
CA SER A 158 1.56 -9.18 11.60
C SER A 158 2.09 -9.84 12.88
N THR A 159 2.23 -9.05 13.97
CA THR A 159 2.67 -9.55 15.27
C THR A 159 1.69 -10.57 15.83
N THR A 160 0.40 -10.25 15.81
CA THR A 160 -0.67 -11.10 16.36
C THR A 160 -0.72 -12.44 15.64
N GLY A 161 -0.70 -12.47 14.30
CA GLY A 161 -0.71 -13.72 13.55
C GLY A 161 0.49 -14.63 13.83
N ALA A 162 1.68 -14.06 14.04
CA ALA A 162 2.86 -14.84 14.44
C ALA A 162 2.71 -15.44 15.86
N LEU A 163 2.15 -14.66 16.81
CA LEU A 163 1.88 -15.13 18.17
C LEU A 163 0.80 -16.22 18.21
N GLU A 164 -0.24 -16.11 17.39
CA GLU A 164 -1.29 -17.13 17.27
C GLU A 164 -0.71 -18.48 16.83
N GLY A 165 0.14 -18.47 15.79
CA GLY A 165 0.82 -19.67 15.30
C GLY A 165 1.79 -20.24 16.34
N ALA A 166 2.60 -19.41 16.98
CA ALA A 166 3.50 -19.85 18.05
C ALA A 166 2.74 -20.46 19.24
N ASN A 167 1.61 -19.86 19.64
CA ASN A 167 0.74 -20.40 20.68
C ASN A 167 0.15 -21.75 20.29
N PHE A 168 -0.29 -21.92 19.05
CA PHE A 168 -0.78 -23.20 18.54
C PHE A 168 0.31 -24.28 18.62
N LEU A 169 1.55 -23.96 18.23
CA LEU A 169 2.66 -24.91 18.31
C LEU A 169 3.01 -25.30 19.74
N ALA A 170 2.95 -24.35 20.68
CA ALA A 170 3.29 -24.61 22.07
C ALA A 170 2.18 -25.34 22.84
N THR A 171 0.92 -25.08 22.52
CA THR A 171 -0.24 -25.50 23.36
C THR A 171 -1.22 -26.43 22.65
N GLY A 172 -1.14 -26.54 21.32
CA GLY A 172 -2.13 -27.23 20.48
C GLY A 172 -3.45 -26.46 20.31
N LYS A 173 -3.54 -25.21 20.77
CA LYS A 173 -4.76 -24.39 20.71
C LYS A 173 -4.60 -23.19 19.80
N LEU A 174 -5.46 -23.09 18.79
CA LEU A 174 -5.50 -21.93 17.90
C LEU A 174 -6.50 -20.93 18.47
N GLU A 175 -5.98 -19.84 19.01
CA GLU A 175 -6.78 -18.77 19.58
C GLU A 175 -6.68 -17.55 18.67
N SER A 176 -7.79 -16.82 18.48
CA SER A 176 -7.75 -15.51 17.82
C SER A 176 -7.39 -14.46 18.86
N LEU A 177 -6.20 -13.88 18.74
CA LEU A 177 -5.68 -12.88 19.67
C LEU A 177 -6.15 -11.46 19.29
N SER A 178 -5.91 -10.48 20.17
CA SER A 178 -6.42 -9.11 20.02
C SER A 178 -5.37 -8.17 19.42
N GLU A 179 -5.54 -7.82 18.14
CA GLU A 179 -4.72 -6.79 17.50
C GLU A 179 -4.93 -5.41 18.16
N GLN A 180 -6.15 -5.15 18.65
CA GLN A 180 -6.50 -3.88 19.28
C GLN A 180 -5.73 -3.67 20.59
N GLN A 181 -5.42 -4.75 21.33
CA GLN A 181 -4.61 -4.63 22.55
C GLN A 181 -3.22 -4.05 22.24
N LEU A 182 -2.58 -4.48 21.16
CA LEU A 182 -1.30 -3.91 20.75
C LEU A 182 -1.47 -2.45 20.32
N VAL A 183 -2.50 -2.13 19.54
CA VAL A 183 -2.78 -0.74 19.11
C VAL A 183 -2.99 0.19 20.31
N ASP A 184 -3.69 -0.28 21.35
CA ASP A 184 -4.06 0.53 22.51
C ASP A 184 -2.98 0.60 23.58
N CYS A 185 -2.04 -0.35 23.64
CA CYS A 185 -1.11 -0.49 24.77
C CYS A 185 0.37 -0.41 24.39
N ASP A 186 0.74 -0.57 23.11
CA ASP A 186 2.12 -0.44 22.65
C ASP A 186 2.50 1.04 22.55
N HIS A 187 2.75 1.63 23.72
CA HIS A 187 3.16 3.02 23.91
C HIS A 187 4.67 3.15 24.13
N GLU A 188 5.45 2.08 23.92
CA GLU A 188 6.91 2.10 24.07
C GLU A 188 7.51 3.03 23.01
N CYS A 189 7.56 4.31 23.33
CA CYS A 189 8.51 5.24 22.76
C CYS A 189 9.90 4.67 23.05
N ASP A 190 10.67 4.40 22.00
CA ASP A 190 12.13 4.36 22.10
C ASP A 190 12.56 5.53 23.01
N PRO A 191 13.21 5.30 24.17
CA PRO A 191 13.59 6.38 25.09
C PRO A 191 14.50 7.44 24.45
N GLU A 192 15.03 7.20 23.25
CA GLU A 192 15.72 8.20 22.43
C GLU A 192 14.80 9.13 21.62
N GLU A 193 13.54 8.77 21.38
CA GLU A 193 12.56 9.61 20.67
C GLU A 193 11.77 10.49 21.65
N LYS A 194 12.41 11.56 22.13
CA LYS A 194 11.70 12.66 22.79
C LYS A 194 10.76 13.36 21.81
N GLY A 195 9.48 12.98 21.86
CA GLY A 195 8.38 13.86 21.54
C GLY A 195 7.50 13.34 20.41
N PHE A 196 6.59 12.42 20.72
CA PHE A 196 5.41 12.18 19.90
C PHE A 196 4.23 11.76 20.78
N MET A 197 3.54 12.77 21.33
CA MET A 197 2.10 12.91 21.06
C MET A 197 1.97 13.73 19.77
#